data_AF-A0A229R6W1-F1
#
_entry.id   AF-A0A229R6W1-F1
#
_cell.length_a   1.000
_cell.length_b   1.000
_cell.length_c   1.000
_cell.angle_alpha   90.00
_cell.angle_beta   90.00
_cell.angle_gamma   90.00
#
_symmetry.space_group_name_H-M   'P 1'
#
loop_
_entity.id
_entity.type
_entity.pdbx_description
1 polymer ?
#
loop_
_entity_poly.entity_id
_entity_poly.type
_entity_poly.pdbx_seq_one_letter_code
_entity_poly.pdbx_strand_id
1 'polypeptide(L)'
;MRGGVARVHWPSGQHAAAPLVLWFAPGGAGAERVAGCGAVVIAAGVPAFPAARAVLEWAAAHPRSLGAGSGPVLVAGEGPGAELAARVAKYAKEQGWPPVREVDGGPRGIAAHLEQAKRIVEE
;
A
#
# COMPACT_ATOMS: atom_id res chain seq x y z
N MET A 1 -7.58 19.18 -14.98
CA MET A 1 -6.26 18.54 -15.13
C MET A 1 -6.42 17.05 -14.86
N ARG A 2 -5.88 16.21 -15.76
CA ARG A 2 -5.99 14.74 -15.73
C ARG A 2 -5.24 14.17 -14.53
N GLY A 3 -5.76 13.05 -14.00
CA GLY A 3 -5.47 12.47 -12.69
C GLY A 3 -4.00 12.24 -12.38
N GLY A 4 -3.67 12.30 -11.09
CA GLY A 4 -2.37 11.91 -10.57
C GLY A 4 -2.04 10.49 -11.02
N VAL A 5 -0.92 10.34 -11.73
CA VAL A 5 -0.44 9.05 -12.22
C VAL A 5 0.04 8.25 -11.02
N ALA A 6 -0.61 7.11 -10.74
CA ALA A 6 -0.07 6.13 -9.81
C ALA A 6 1.14 5.45 -10.45
N ARG A 7 2.22 5.26 -9.69
CA ARG A 7 3.40 4.49 -10.11
C ARG A 7 3.49 3.20 -9.34
N VAL A 8 3.91 2.14 -10.00
CA VAL A 8 4.16 0.84 -9.35
C VAL A 8 5.66 0.67 -9.17
N HIS A 9 6.06 0.28 -7.96
CA HIS A 9 7.41 -0.11 -7.61
C HIS A 9 7.41 -1.58 -7.20
N TRP A 10 8.35 -2.35 -7.74
CA TRP A 10 8.54 -3.75 -7.38
C TRP A 10 9.73 -3.90 -6.43
N PRO A 11 9.70 -4.91 -5.54
CA PRO A 11 10.82 -5.18 -4.65
C PRO A 11 12.05 -5.63 -5.46
N SER A 12 13.24 -5.32 -4.94
CA SER A 12 14.48 -5.85 -5.48
C SER A 12 14.63 -7.33 -5.09
N GLY A 13 14.31 -8.23 -6.02
CA GLY A 13 14.40 -9.68 -5.85
C GLY A 13 13.10 -10.42 -6.15
N GLN A 14 13.18 -11.74 -6.33
CA GLN A 14 11.99 -12.59 -6.48
C GLN A 14 11.42 -12.91 -5.09
N HIS A 15 10.34 -12.24 -4.71
CA HIS A 15 9.55 -12.60 -3.54
C HIS A 15 8.25 -13.26 -4.01
N ALA A 16 8.14 -14.57 -3.80
CA ALA A 16 6.86 -15.24 -3.95
C ALA A 16 5.86 -14.58 -2.98
N ALA A 17 4.75 -14.06 -3.53
CA ALA A 17 3.66 -13.43 -2.77
C ALA A 17 4.05 -12.18 -1.94
N ALA A 18 4.86 -11.27 -2.50
CA ALA A 18 5.18 -9.98 -1.86
C ALA A 18 3.90 -9.21 -1.44
N PRO A 19 3.84 -8.62 -0.23
CA PRO A 19 2.69 -7.81 0.19
C PRO A 19 2.45 -6.61 -0.72
N LEU A 20 1.18 -6.26 -0.95
CA LEU A 20 0.79 -5.08 -1.70
C LEU A 20 0.61 -3.89 -0.76
N VAL A 21 1.31 -2.80 -1.06
CA VAL A 21 1.23 -1.54 -0.32
C VAL A 21 0.66 -0.45 -1.22
N LEU A 22 -0.39 0.22 -0.76
CA LEU A 22 -0.88 1.47 -1.31
C LEU A 22 -0.28 2.63 -0.52
N TRP A 23 0.58 3.40 -1.17
CA TRP A 23 1.38 4.47 -0.56
C TRP A 23 0.91 5.86 -1.02
N PHE A 24 0.42 6.66 -0.07
CA PHE A 24 0.00 8.03 -0.30
C PHE A 24 1.04 9.02 0.22
N ALA A 25 1.73 9.71 -0.69
CA ALA A 25 2.67 10.76 -0.34
C ALA A 25 2.75 11.79 -1.47
N PRO A 26 3.06 13.06 -1.19
CA PRO A 26 3.26 14.07 -2.23
C PRO A 26 4.28 13.59 -3.29
N GLY A 27 3.85 13.54 -4.56
CA GLY A 27 4.68 13.04 -5.67
C GLY A 27 5.08 11.56 -5.61
N GLY A 28 4.56 10.79 -4.65
CA GLY A 28 4.95 9.40 -4.38
C GLY A 28 6.27 9.27 -3.62
N ALA A 29 6.73 10.33 -2.94
CA ALA A 29 8.02 10.33 -2.23
C ALA A 29 8.14 9.15 -1.24
N GLY A 30 9.29 8.48 -1.22
CA GLY A 30 9.57 7.38 -0.29
C GLY A 30 9.08 6.01 -0.72
N ALA A 31 8.36 5.90 -1.84
CA ALA A 31 7.86 4.62 -2.36
C ALA A 31 8.99 3.63 -2.69
N GLU A 32 10.13 4.13 -3.16
CA GLU A 32 11.32 3.32 -3.43
C GLU A 32 11.88 2.65 -2.17
N ARG A 33 11.88 3.37 -1.04
CA ARG A 33 12.32 2.84 0.25
C ARG A 33 11.36 1.78 0.77
N VAL A 34 10.06 2.00 0.59
CA VAL A 34 9.02 1.01 0.93
C VAL A 34 9.17 -0.26 0.08
N ALA A 35 9.39 -0.11 -1.23
CA ALA A 35 9.58 -1.26 -2.12
C ALA A 35 10.84 -2.07 -1.76
N GLY A 36 11.91 -1.37 -1.35
CA GLY A 36 13.14 -1.98 -0.84
C GLY A 36 12.95 -2.87 0.40
N CYS A 37 11.82 -2.79 1.11
CA CYS A 37 11.47 -3.68 2.21
C CYS A 37 10.87 -5.03 1.76
N GLY A 38 10.76 -5.28 0.45
CA GLY A 38 10.21 -6.53 -0.08
C GLY A 38 8.72 -6.47 -0.42
N ALA A 39 8.16 -5.28 -0.64
CA ALA A 39 6.76 -5.06 -0.99
C ALA A 39 6.59 -4.57 -2.43
N VAL A 40 5.45 -4.91 -3.04
CA VAL A 40 4.97 -4.24 -4.25
C VAL A 40 4.24 -2.98 -3.81
N VAL A 41 4.61 -1.82 -4.35
CA VAL A 41 4.09 -0.52 -3.90
C VAL A 41 3.38 0.20 -5.04
N ILE A 42 2.13 0.58 -4.83
CA ILE A 42 1.40 1.53 -5.67
C ILE A 42 1.50 2.91 -5.02
N ALA A 43 2.30 3.80 -5.60
CA ALA A 43 2.48 5.17 -5.14
C ALA A 43 1.51 6.10 -5.87
N ALA A 44 0.50 6.63 -5.17
CA ALA A 44 -0.65 7.31 -5.79
C ALA A 44 -0.69 8.84 -5.62
N GLY A 45 0.36 9.48 -5.07
CA GLY A 45 0.29 10.90 -4.71
C GLY A 45 -0.58 11.11 -3.46
N VAL A 46 -1.24 12.27 -3.36
CA VAL A 46 -2.33 12.51 -2.39
C VAL A 46 -3.58 12.94 -3.16
N PRO A 47 -4.29 11.99 -3.81
CA PRO A 47 -5.44 12.31 -4.62
C PRO A 47 -6.68 12.57 -3.75
N ALA A 48 -7.74 13.10 -4.36
CA ALA A 48 -9.04 13.16 -3.70
C ALA A 48 -9.54 11.75 -3.34
N PHE A 49 -10.30 11.65 -2.25
CA PHE A 49 -10.77 10.37 -1.71
C PHE A 49 -11.44 9.43 -2.74
N PRO A 50 -12.31 9.89 -3.67
CA PRO A 50 -12.89 8.99 -4.68
C PRO A 50 -11.85 8.30 -5.57
N ALA A 51 -10.76 8.98 -5.91
CA ALA A 51 -9.68 8.40 -6.69
C ALA A 51 -8.82 7.45 -5.83
N ALA A 52 -8.53 7.81 -4.58
CA ALA A 52 -7.84 6.93 -3.64
C ALA A 52 -8.60 5.60 -3.42
N ARG A 53 -9.92 5.70 -3.28
CA ARG A 53 -10.84 4.56 -3.19
C ARG A 53 -10.76 3.69 -4.44
N ALA A 54 -10.87 4.28 -5.63
CA ALA A 54 -10.80 3.52 -6.88
C ALA A 54 -9.46 2.77 -7.04
N VAL A 55 -8.34 3.38 -6.63
CA VAL A 55 -7.04 2.72 -6.64
C VAL A 55 -7.01 1.55 -5.65
N LEU A 56 -7.53 1.74 -4.44
CA LEU A 56 -7.62 0.66 -3.45
C LEU A 56 -8.44 -0.53 -3.98
N GLU A 57 -9.64 -0.27 -4.51
CA GLU A 57 -10.54 -1.32 -5.00
C GLU A 57 -9.91 -2.08 -6.16
N TRP A 58 -9.26 -1.36 -7.09
CA TRP A 58 -8.54 -1.99 -8.20
C TRP A 58 -7.36 -2.84 -7.71
N ALA A 59 -6.56 -2.31 -6.78
CA ALA A 59 -5.39 -2.98 -6.22
C ALA A 59 -5.77 -4.30 -5.51
N ALA A 60 -6.83 -4.26 -4.71
CA ALA A 60 -7.33 -5.43 -4.01
C ALA A 60 -7.94 -6.50 -4.93
N ALA A 61 -8.55 -6.09 -6.05
CA ALA A 61 -9.10 -7.01 -7.03
C ALA A 61 -8.04 -7.66 -7.94
N HIS A 62 -6.87 -7.03 -8.12
CA HIS A 62 -5.85 -7.46 -9.09
C HIS A 62 -4.43 -7.62 -8.52
N PRO A 63 -4.21 -8.19 -7.31
CA PRO A 63 -2.87 -8.29 -6.73
C PRO A 63 -1.91 -9.14 -7.59
N ARG A 64 -2.43 -10.21 -8.20
CA ARG A 64 -1.64 -11.10 -9.06
C ARG A 64 -1.12 -10.41 -10.32
N SER A 65 -1.87 -9.45 -10.87
CA SER A 65 -1.43 -8.67 -12.03
C SER A 65 -0.19 -7.81 -11.73
N LEU A 66 0.09 -7.57 -10.45
CA LEU A 66 1.26 -6.84 -9.97
C LEU A 66 2.35 -7.77 -9.40
N GLY A 67 2.14 -9.09 -9.41
CA GLY A 67 3.03 -10.05 -8.75
C GLY A 67 2.93 -10.02 -7.21
N ALA A 68 1.90 -9.39 -6.65
CA ALA A 68 1.70 -9.33 -5.21
C ALA A 68 0.90 -10.55 -4.69
N GLY A 69 1.05 -10.85 -3.40
CA GLY A 69 0.29 -11.86 -2.68
C GLY A 69 -1.18 -11.48 -2.52
N SER A 70 -2.05 -12.47 -2.24
CA SER A 70 -3.49 -12.26 -2.01
C SER A 70 -3.86 -11.83 -0.59
N GLY A 71 -2.89 -11.35 0.19
CA GLY A 71 -3.11 -10.84 1.54
C GLY A 71 -3.88 -9.51 1.55
N PRO A 72 -4.19 -8.96 2.74
CA PRO A 72 -4.80 -7.64 2.85
C PRO A 72 -3.89 -6.58 2.21
N VAL A 73 -4.49 -5.58 1.58
CA VAL A 73 -3.74 -4.43 1.06
C VAL A 73 -3.28 -3.60 2.25
N LEU A 74 -1.96 -3.40 2.36
CA LEU A 74 -1.41 -2.47 3.33
C LEU A 74 -1.63 -1.05 2.81
N VAL A 75 -2.19 -0.17 3.63
CA VAL A 75 -2.43 1.23 3.25
C VAL A 75 -1.68 2.13 4.21
N ALA A 76 -0.88 3.05 3.68
CA ALA A 76 -0.05 3.94 4.47
C ALA A 76 0.22 5.24 3.71
N GLY A 77 0.73 6.24 4.41
CA GLY A 77 1.14 7.48 3.78
C GLY A 77 1.96 8.39 4.67
N GLU A 78 2.32 9.54 4.12
CA GLU A 78 3.10 10.57 4.81
C GLU A 78 2.38 11.92 4.77
N GLY A 79 2.39 12.64 5.90
CA GLY A 79 1.71 13.92 6.05
C GLY A 79 0.22 13.82 5.68
N PRO A 80 -0.28 14.65 4.74
CA PRO A 80 -1.66 14.57 4.24
C PRO A 80 -2.03 13.19 3.64
N GLY A 81 -1.04 12.43 3.20
CA GLY A 81 -1.24 11.06 2.70
C GLY A 81 -1.57 10.06 3.82
N ALA A 82 -1.07 10.28 5.04
CA ALA A 82 -1.43 9.44 6.19
C ALA A 82 -2.91 9.61 6.56
N GLU A 83 -3.41 10.86 6.57
CA GLU A 83 -4.84 11.12 6.76
C GLU A 83 -5.70 10.47 5.67
N LEU A 84 -5.23 10.50 4.41
CA LEU A 84 -5.91 9.83 3.31
C LEU A 84 -5.90 8.30 3.49
N ALA A 85 -4.77 7.73 3.92
CA ALA A 85 -4.64 6.31 4.23
C ALA A 85 -5.67 5.88 5.30
N ALA A 86 -5.76 6.63 6.40
CA ALA A 86 -6.72 6.39 7.47
C ALA A 86 -8.18 6.43 6.97
N ARG A 87 -8.52 7.42 6.14
CA ARG A 87 -9.87 7.54 5.55
C ARG A 87 -10.19 6.36 4.63
N VAL A 88 -9.23 5.93 3.82
CA VAL A 88 -9.36 4.78 2.92
C VAL A 88 -9.50 3.47 3.71
N ALA A 89 -8.72 3.30 4.79
CA ALA A 89 -8.80 2.15 5.67
C ALA A 89 -10.15 2.08 6.40
N LYS A 90 -10.61 3.21 6.93
CA LYS A 90 -11.93 3.34 7.55
C LYS A 90 -13.06 2.95 6.58
N TYR A 91 -13.02 3.47 5.35
CA TYR A 91 -13.99 3.11 4.31
C TYR A 91 -14.06 1.60 4.07
N ALA A 92 -12.91 0.96 3.86
CA ALA A 92 -12.87 -0.47 3.57
C ALA A 92 -13.34 -1.32 4.76
N LYS A 93 -13.06 -0.88 5.99
CA LYS A 93 -13.61 -1.50 7.21
C LYS A 93 -15.12 -1.35 7.29
N GLU A 94 -15.66 -0.17 6.99
CA GLU A 94 -17.11 0.09 7.02
C GLU A 94 -17.86 -0.69 5.94
N GLN A 95 -17.27 -0.87 4.76
CA GLN A 95 -17.85 -1.67 3.68
C GLN A 95 -17.62 -3.17 3.82
N GLY A 96 -16.70 -3.59 4.70
CA GLY A 96 -16.23 -4.98 4.81
C GLY A 96 -15.37 -5.43 3.62
N TRP A 97 -15.08 -4.55 2.67
CA TRP A 97 -14.24 -4.81 1.50
C TRP A 97 -13.61 -3.51 0.97
N PRO A 98 -12.37 -3.55 0.44
CA PRO A 98 -11.46 -4.70 0.42
C PRO A 98 -10.82 -4.99 1.78
N PRO A 99 -10.23 -6.20 1.97
CA PRO A 99 -9.43 -6.46 3.17
C PRO A 99 -8.21 -5.54 3.18
N VAL A 100 -8.12 -4.67 4.19
CA VAL A 100 -7.04 -3.69 4.33
C VAL A 100 -6.42 -3.74 5.71
N ARG A 101 -5.18 -3.30 5.80
CA ARG A 101 -4.51 -3.00 7.05
C ARG A 101 -3.82 -1.64 6.94
N GLU A 102 -4.25 -0.71 7.79
CA GLU A 102 -3.57 0.56 7.94
C GLU A 102 -2.21 0.36 8.63
N VAL A 103 -1.19 1.04 8.15
CA VAL A 103 0.16 1.01 8.74
C VAL A 103 0.64 2.45 8.96
N ASP A 104 0.80 2.81 10.22
CA ASP A 104 1.32 4.10 10.65
C ASP A 104 2.85 4.18 10.57
N GLY A 105 3.42 5.36 10.77
CA GLY A 105 4.88 5.54 10.90
C GLY A 105 5.66 5.58 9.58
N GLY A 106 4.95 5.75 8.46
CA GLY A 106 5.54 5.92 7.13
C GLY A 106 6.37 4.71 6.70
N PRO A 107 7.49 4.90 5.95
CA PRO A 107 8.29 3.79 5.46
C PRO A 107 8.88 2.91 6.58
N ARG A 108 9.19 3.49 7.74
CA ARG A 108 9.72 2.74 8.89
C ARG A 108 8.67 1.82 9.52
N GLY A 109 7.43 2.29 9.64
CA GLY A 109 6.35 1.47 10.15
C GLY A 109 5.98 0.33 9.22
N ILE A 110 6.00 0.56 7.90
CA ILE A 110 5.86 -0.52 6.91
C ILE A 110 6.99 -1.54 7.06
N ALA A 111 8.25 -1.09 7.12
CA ALA A 111 9.38 -1.99 7.31
C ALA A 111 9.22 -2.85 8.58
N ALA A 112 8.89 -2.23 9.71
CA ALA A 112 8.65 -2.94 10.97
C ALA A 112 7.51 -3.96 10.87
N HIS A 113 6.41 -3.60 10.19
CA HIS A 113 5.28 -4.49 9.97
C HIS A 113 5.68 -5.73 9.15
N LEU A 114 6.43 -5.51 8.07
CA LEU A 114 6.89 -6.58 7.18
C LEU A 114 7.87 -7.51 7.89
N GLU A 115 8.79 -6.97 8.69
CA GLU A 115 9.73 -7.78 9.48
C GLU A 115 9.01 -8.62 10.55
N GLN A 116 7.99 -8.07 11.22
CA GLN A 116 7.18 -8.83 12.16
C GLN A 116 6.41 -9.96 11.46
N ALA A 117 5.86 -9.69 10.27
CA ALA A 117 5.09 -10.68 9.51
C ALA A 117 5.97 -11.85 9.04
N LYS A 118 7.23 -11.61 8.67
CA LYS A 118 8.19 -12.67 8.31
C LYS A 118 8.44 -13.64 9.47
N ARG A 119 8.70 -13.11 10.67
CA ARG A 119 8.99 -13.92 11.86
C ARG A 119 7.87 -14.91 12.22
N ILE A 120 6.61 -14.48 12.08
CA ILE A 120 5.45 -15.33 12.38
C ILE A 120 5.32 -16.53 11.42
N VAL A 121 5.84 -16.41 10.19
CA VAL A 121 5.74 -17.48 9.18
C VAL A 121 6.88 -18.50 9.32
N GLU A 122 7.95 -18.15 10.03
CA GLU A 122 9.13 -19.00 10.24
C GLU A 122 9.09 -19.81 11.56
N GLU A 123 8.10 -19.58 12.42
CA GLU A 123 7.80 -20.35 13.66
C GLU A 123 6.70 -21.38 13.45
#